data_AF-A0A023F726-F1
#
_entry.id   AF-A0A023F726-F1
#
_cell.length_a   1.000
_cell.length_b   1.000
_cell.length_c   1.000
_cell.angle_alpha   90.00
_cell.angle_beta   90.00
_cell.angle_gamma   90.00
#
_symmetry.space_group_name_H-M   'P 1'
#
loop_
_entity.id
_entity.type
_entity.pdbx_description
1 polymer ?
#
loop_
_entity_poly.entity_id
_entity_poly.type
_entity_poly.pdbx_seq_one_letter_code
_entity_poly.pdbx_strand_id
1 'polypeptide(L)'
;MSLLRSALAPLARNSRSFVSSPISRTTTEVPPGYKHMQVKAGRFNLEDGKPVFIKGGTLDSILYKLTMGACVGAVVWDLILYYELAQR
;
A
#
# COMPACT_ATOMS: atom_id res chain seq x y z
N MET A 1 21.95 -22.96 34.48
CA MET A 1 21.90 -21.77 33.59
C MET A 1 22.19 -22.07 32.10
N SER A 2 22.19 -23.33 31.65
CA SER A 2 22.61 -23.69 30.26
C SER A 2 21.45 -23.93 29.27
N LEU A 3 20.27 -24.35 29.75
CA LEU A 3 19.15 -24.76 28.88
C LEU A 3 18.35 -23.58 28.29
N LEU A 4 18.45 -22.39 28.86
CA LEU A 4 17.76 -21.20 28.36
C LEU A 4 18.45 -20.58 27.13
N ARG A 5 19.76 -20.83 26.97
CA ARG A 5 20.54 -20.33 25.82
C ARG A 5 20.36 -21.18 24.56
N SER A 6 20.11 -22.48 24.70
CA SER A 6 19.90 -23.40 23.56
C SER A 6 18.52 -23.21 22.91
N ALA A 7 17.50 -22.80 23.66
CA ALA A 7 16.15 -22.56 23.12
C ALA A 7 16.03 -21.24 22.33
N LEU A 8 16.87 -20.24 22.63
CA LEU A 8 16.90 -18.94 21.95
C LEU A 8 17.86 -18.92 20.74
N ALA A 9 18.77 -19.88 20.62
CA ALA A 9 19.70 -20.01 19.50
C ALA A 9 19.01 -20.10 18.11
N PRO A 10 17.89 -20.83 17.90
CA PRO A 10 17.24 -20.87 16.59
C PRO A 10 16.49 -19.57 16.24
N LEU A 11 16.04 -18.79 17.23
CA LEU A 11 15.39 -17.49 17.01
C LEU A 11 16.40 -16.41 16.60
N ALA A 12 17.64 -16.46 17.10
CA ALA A 12 18.72 -15.57 16.69
C ALA A 12 19.22 -15.84 15.25
N ARG A 13 18.97 -17.03 14.70
CA ARG A 13 19.44 -17.43 13.36
C ARG A 13 18.50 -16.98 12.23
N ASN A 14 17.28 -16.52 12.54
CA ASN A 14 16.31 -16.04 11.54
C ASN A 14 16.34 -14.51 11.34
N SER A 15 17.45 -13.85 11.66
CA SER A 15 17.67 -12.49 11.19
C SER A 15 18.13 -12.55 9.74
N ARG A 16 17.21 -12.28 8.80
CA ARG A 16 17.53 -11.92 7.41
C ARG A 16 17.86 -13.07 6.45
N SER A 17 16.90 -13.96 6.21
CA SER A 17 16.69 -14.42 4.83
C SER A 17 15.96 -13.32 4.05
N PHE A 18 16.59 -12.15 3.92
CA PHE A 18 16.27 -11.28 2.79
C PHE A 18 16.75 -12.06 1.58
N VAL A 19 15.81 -12.54 0.76
CA VAL A 19 16.10 -13.07 -0.57
C VAL A 19 16.63 -11.90 -1.41
N SER A 20 17.91 -11.59 -1.23
CA SER A 20 18.67 -10.77 -2.16
C SER A 20 19.09 -11.72 -3.26
N SER A 21 18.30 -11.80 -4.33
CA SER A 21 18.83 -12.32 -5.58
C SER A 21 20.09 -11.50 -5.93
N PRO A 22 21.20 -12.13 -6.32
CA PRO A 22 22.33 -11.36 -6.84
C PRO A 22 21.82 -10.61 -8.06
N ILE A 23 21.80 -9.27 -7.96
CA ILE A 23 21.58 -8.41 -9.11
C ILE A 23 22.67 -8.79 -10.12
N SER A 24 22.28 -9.50 -11.18
CA SER A 24 23.15 -9.72 -12.33
C SER A 24 23.29 -8.36 -13.00
N ARG A 25 24.35 -7.62 -12.67
CA ARG A 25 24.71 -6.33 -13.29
C ARG A 25 25.20 -6.54 -14.72
N THR A 26 24.49 -7.35 -15.50
CA THR A 26 24.96 -7.76 -16.83
C THR A 26 24.45 -6.85 -17.94
N THR A 27 23.52 -5.92 -17.67
CA THR A 27 23.26 -4.79 -18.57
C THR A 27 23.02 -3.53 -17.76
N THR A 28 23.84 -2.50 -17.99
CA THR A 28 23.59 -1.12 -17.51
C THR A 28 22.28 -0.55 -18.09
N GLU A 29 21.71 -1.25 -19.07
CA GLU A 29 20.50 -0.89 -19.79
C GLU A 29 19.31 -1.71 -19.29
N VAL A 30 18.27 -1.00 -18.83
CA VAL A 30 17.02 -1.62 -18.39
C VAL A 30 16.29 -2.22 -19.60
N PRO A 31 15.85 -3.49 -19.55
CA PRO A 31 15.22 -4.14 -20.69
C PRO A 31 14.01 -3.33 -21.19
N PRO A 32 13.75 -3.31 -22.50
CA PRO A 32 12.80 -2.37 -23.12
C PRO A 32 11.39 -2.44 -22.53
N GLY A 33 10.93 -3.61 -22.09
CA GLY A 33 9.62 -3.78 -21.45
C GLY A 33 9.49 -3.17 -20.04
N TYR A 34 10.59 -2.78 -19.39
CA TYR A 34 10.58 -2.14 -18.06
C TYR A 34 10.72 -0.62 -18.11
N LYS A 35 10.92 -0.04 -19.31
CA LYS A 35 11.03 1.43 -19.47
C LYS A 35 9.78 2.16 -18.97
N HIS A 36 8.60 1.55 -19.14
CA HIS A 36 7.33 2.09 -18.64
C HIS A 36 7.27 2.15 -17.10
N MET A 37 7.96 1.23 -16.42
CA MET A 37 8.00 1.21 -14.96
C MET A 37 8.85 2.32 -14.40
N GLN A 38 9.96 2.68 -15.06
CA GLN A 38 10.78 3.83 -14.63
C GLN A 38 10.00 5.14 -14.71
N VAL A 39 9.22 5.34 -15.78
CA VAL A 39 8.38 6.54 -15.95
C VAL A 39 7.32 6.62 -14.85
N LYS A 40 6.66 5.50 -14.54
CA LYS A 40 5.68 5.44 -13.44
C LYS A 40 6.36 5.65 -12.08
N ALA A 41 7.49 5.00 -11.84
CA ALA A 41 8.28 5.16 -10.61
C ALA A 41 8.71 6.63 -10.42
N GLY A 42 9.14 7.33 -11.47
CA GLY A 42 9.45 8.76 -11.40
C GLY A 42 8.26 9.59 -10.92
N ARG A 43 7.06 9.34 -11.46
CA ARG A 43 5.83 10.04 -11.05
C ARG A 43 5.43 9.73 -9.61
N PHE A 44 5.54 8.47 -9.19
CA PHE A 44 5.19 8.04 -7.82
C PHE A 44 6.29 8.28 -6.78
N ASN A 45 7.52 8.60 -7.17
CA ASN A 45 8.61 8.93 -6.26
C ASN A 45 8.85 10.45 -6.14
N LEU A 46 8.13 11.27 -6.90
CA LEU A 46 8.22 12.74 -6.79
C LEU A 46 7.84 13.19 -5.37
N GLU A 47 8.65 14.06 -4.76
CA GLU A 47 8.50 14.53 -3.37
C GLU A 47 7.44 15.64 -3.24
N ASP A 48 6.22 15.38 -3.71
CA ASP A 48 5.11 16.36 -3.70
C ASP A 48 4.41 16.48 -2.33
N GLY A 49 4.81 15.70 -1.32
CA GLY A 49 4.13 15.59 -0.03
C GLY A 49 2.72 14.97 -0.09
N LYS A 50 2.23 14.61 -1.27
CA LYS A 50 0.92 13.98 -1.47
C LYS A 50 0.93 12.52 -1.00
N PRO A 51 -0.11 12.06 -0.30
CA PRO A 51 -0.24 10.66 0.07
C PRO A 51 -0.39 9.76 -1.17
N VAL A 52 -0.01 8.49 -1.03
CA VAL A 52 0.09 7.54 -2.15
C VAL A 52 -1.22 7.38 -2.94
N PHE A 53 -2.37 7.45 -2.26
CA PHE A 53 -3.69 7.23 -2.85
C PHE A 53 -4.22 8.39 -3.70
N ILE A 54 -3.56 9.55 -3.71
CA ILE A 54 -3.86 10.66 -4.64
C ILE A 54 -2.71 10.95 -5.61
N LYS A 55 -1.63 10.17 -5.53
CA LYS A 55 -0.38 10.46 -6.23
C LYS A 55 -0.47 10.18 -7.74
N GLY A 56 -1.41 9.34 -8.18
CA GLY A 56 -1.73 9.12 -9.59
C GLY A 56 -2.41 10.32 -10.26
N GLY A 57 -2.86 11.32 -9.49
CA GLY A 57 -3.27 12.63 -9.97
C GLY A 57 -4.77 12.90 -9.83
N THR A 58 -5.33 13.63 -10.80
CA THR A 58 -6.72 14.13 -10.73
C THR A 58 -7.75 13.01 -10.71
N LEU A 59 -7.51 11.91 -11.43
CA LEU A 59 -8.41 10.75 -11.46
C LEU A 59 -8.58 10.18 -10.05
N ASP A 60 -7.47 9.94 -9.36
CA ASP A 60 -7.47 9.42 -7.98
C ASP A 60 -8.28 10.32 -7.05
N SER A 61 -8.15 11.65 -7.19
CA SER A 61 -8.94 12.61 -6.39
C SER A 61 -10.43 12.55 -6.69
N ILE A 62 -10.83 12.41 -7.96
CA ILE A 62 -12.24 12.26 -8.35
C ILE A 62 -12.79 10.97 -7.77
N LEU A 63 -12.05 9.86 -7.93
CA LEU A 63 -12.46 8.55 -7.45
C LEU A 63 -12.60 8.55 -5.93
N TYR A 64 -11.63 9.12 -5.20
CA TYR A 64 -11.70 9.29 -3.76
C TYR A 64 -12.94 10.05 -3.31
N LYS A 65 -13.23 11.20 -3.94
CA LYS A 65 -14.39 12.03 -3.60
C LYS A 65 -15.70 11.30 -3.86
N LEU A 66 -15.80 10.57 -4.97
CA LEU A 66 -16.98 9.78 -5.30
C LEU A 66 -17.20 8.67 -4.27
N THR A 67 -16.16 7.91 -3.94
CA THR A 67 -16.24 6.85 -2.93
C THR A 67 -16.62 7.41 -1.56
N MET A 68 -16.00 8.51 -1.13
CA MET A 68 -16.39 9.16 0.14
C MET A 68 -17.82 9.66 0.14
N GLY A 69 -18.26 10.30 -0.96
CA GLY A 69 -19.65 10.75 -1.09
C GLY A 69 -20.65 9.60 -0.98
N ALA A 70 -20.35 8.47 -1.65
CA ALA A 70 -21.18 7.26 -1.57
C ALA A 70 -21.23 6.68 -0.15
N CYS A 71 -20.08 6.59 0.55
CA CYS A 71 -20.03 6.08 1.92
C CYS A 71 -20.82 6.97 2.89
N VAL A 72 -20.64 8.30 2.81
CA VAL A 72 -21.39 9.24 3.65
C VAL A 72 -22.89 9.16 3.34
N GLY A 73 -23.25 9.10 2.06
CA GLY A 73 -24.64 8.92 1.63
C GLY A 73 -25.27 7.64 2.20
N ALA A 74 -24.55 6.53 2.16
CA ALA A 74 -25.01 5.26 2.74
C ALA A 74 -25.24 5.38 4.25
N VAL A 75 -24.29 5.96 5.00
CA VAL A 75 -24.43 6.14 6.45
C VAL A 75 -25.64 7.02 6.79
N VAL A 76 -25.85 8.12 6.06
CA VAL A 76 -27.02 8.99 6.26
C VAL A 76 -28.31 8.23 5.99
N TRP A 77 -28.35 7.45 4.91
CA TRP A 77 -29.51 6.64 4.57
C TRP A 77 -29.83 5.60 5.64
N ASP A 78 -28.80 4.90 6.14
CA ASP A 78 -28.96 3.92 7.21
C ASP A 78 -29.52 4.55 8.48
N LEU A 79 -29.03 5.75 8.86
CA LEU A 79 -29.55 6.47 10.03
C LEU A 79 -31.03 6.85 9.87
N ILE A 80 -31.44 7.31 8.69
CA ILE A 80 -32.85 7.60 8.38
C ILE A 80 -33.69 6.32 8.48
N LEU A 81 -33.21 5.24 7.88
CA LEU A 81 -33.90 3.95 7.89
C LEU A 81 -34.08 3.43 9.34
N TYR A 82 -33.03 3.49 10.16
CA TYR A 82 -33.12 3.07 11.56
C TYR A 82 -34.06 3.95 12.37
N TYR A 83 -34.07 5.26 12.12
CA TYR A 83 -34.99 6.17 12.79
C TYR A 83 -36.45 5.85 12.44
N GLU A 84 -36.76 5.63 11.17
CA GLU A 84 -38.11 5.24 10.73
C GLU A 84 -38.55 3.90 11.33
N LEU A 85 -37.63 2.93 11.41
CA LEU A 85 -37.91 1.63 12.03
C LEU A 85 -38.10 1.74 13.54
N ALA A 86 -37.36 2.62 14.22
CA ALA A 86 -37.49 2.82 15.67
C ALA A 86 -38.79 3.55 16.07
N GLN A 87 -39.40 4.29 15.14
CA GLN A 87 -40.69 4.96 15.36
C GLN A 87 -41.91 4.08 15.10
N ARG A 88 -41.72 2.90 14.50
CA ARG A 88 -42.77 1.89 14.32
C ARG A 88 -42.82 0.95 15.53
#